data_AF-A0A6C0DF25-F1
#
_entry.id   AF-A0A6C0DF25-F1
#
_cell.length_a   1.000
_cell.length_b   1.000
_cell.length_c   1.000
_cell.angle_alpha   90.00
_cell.angle_beta   90.00
_cell.angle_gamma   90.00
#
_symmetry.space_group_name_H-M   'P 1'
#
loop_
_entity.id
_entity.type
_entity.pdbx_description
1 polymer ?
#
loop_
_entity_poly.entity_id
_entity_poly.type
_entity_poly.pdbx_seq_one_letter_code
_entity_poly.pdbx_strand_id
1 'polypeptide(L)'
;MLQIFLLAFTLHYANAVIPMMSLARTQYMVPCNICSSAVLYEMKHPSSNHVEFEKKAHQACHQATPDVFKQKACVSLLTRYSRSFLLDQRKGLSVHSSCVQSKGTDCIETHFTVLCDPHKKKGYCHVIPINE
;
A
#
# COMPACT_ATOMS: atom_id res chain seq x y z
N MET A 1 68.57 28.64 -27.73
CA MET A 1 67.50 29.65 -27.85
C MET A 1 66.29 29.15 -27.10
N LEU A 2 65.83 30.00 -26.17
CA LEU A 2 64.65 29.85 -25.33
C LEU A 2 63.39 29.87 -26.21
N GLN A 3 62.43 28.97 -25.99
CA GLN A 3 61.01 29.36 -26.00
C GLN A 3 60.13 28.30 -25.32
N ILE A 4 59.51 28.77 -24.25
CA ILE A 4 58.46 28.15 -23.45
C ILE A 4 57.16 28.27 -24.27
N PHE A 5 56.42 27.18 -24.42
CA PHE A 5 55.00 27.26 -24.76
C PHE A 5 54.19 26.35 -23.83
N LEU A 6 53.52 27.03 -22.89
CA LEU A 6 52.41 26.53 -22.10
C LEU A 6 51.30 26.05 -23.03
N LEU A 7 50.90 24.78 -22.92
CA LEU A 7 49.64 24.30 -23.48
C LEU A 7 48.63 24.17 -22.34
N ALA A 8 47.65 25.08 -22.41
CA ALA A 8 46.58 25.27 -21.47
C ALA A 8 45.66 24.04 -21.39
N PHE A 9 45.32 23.66 -20.16
CA PHE A 9 44.18 22.80 -19.85
C PHE A 9 42.88 23.50 -20.28
N THR A 10 42.35 23.17 -21.44
CA THR A 10 40.95 23.47 -21.76
C THR A 10 40.08 22.32 -21.28
N LEU A 11 39.77 22.34 -19.99
CA LEU A 11 38.71 21.54 -19.38
C LEU A 11 37.39 21.98 -20.04
N HIS A 12 36.90 21.19 -20.99
CA HIS A 12 35.56 21.39 -21.53
C HIS A 12 34.56 20.90 -20.47
N TYR A 13 34.14 21.81 -19.59
CA TYR A 13 32.93 21.64 -18.78
C TYR A 13 31.73 21.68 -19.73
N ALA A 14 31.45 20.55 -20.37
CA ALA A 14 30.13 20.31 -20.91
C ALA A 14 29.19 20.24 -19.71
N ASN A 15 28.48 21.33 -19.45
CA ASN A 15 27.34 21.33 -18.55
C ASN A 15 26.30 20.36 -19.13
N ALA A 16 26.44 19.08 -18.78
CA ALA A 16 25.39 18.11 -18.93
C ALA A 16 24.26 18.57 -18.00
N VAL A 17 23.33 19.33 -18.56
CA VAL A 17 22.01 19.52 -17.97
C VAL A 17 21.37 18.14 -18.01
N ILE A 18 21.59 17.36 -16.95
CA ILE A 18 20.88 16.11 -16.74
C ILE A 18 19.43 16.54 -16.60
N PRO A 19 18.52 16.15 -17.51
CA PRO A 19 17.12 16.41 -17.28
C PRO A 19 16.77 15.67 -15.98
N MET A 20 16.43 16.41 -14.93
CA MET A 20 15.69 15.88 -13.79
C MET A 20 14.36 15.38 -14.36
N MET A 21 14.35 14.16 -14.90
CA MET A 21 13.13 13.42 -15.10
C MET A 21 12.55 13.23 -13.70
N SER A 22 11.55 14.04 -13.38
CA SER A 22 10.62 13.74 -12.30
C SER A 22 9.99 12.39 -12.65
N LEU A 23 10.62 11.31 -12.18
CA LEU A 23 10.10 9.96 -12.26
C LEU A 23 8.89 9.94 -11.32
N ALA A 24 7.74 10.38 -11.82
CA ALA A 24 6.45 10.10 -11.19
C ALA A 24 6.28 8.58 -11.25
N ARG A 25 6.83 7.88 -10.26
CA ARG A 25 6.76 6.43 -10.13
C ARG A 25 5.31 6.12 -9.79
N THR A 26 4.51 5.80 -10.80
CA THR A 26 3.13 5.35 -10.63
C THR A 26 3.17 4.11 -9.74
N GLN A 27 2.82 4.29 -8.45
CA GLN A 27 2.77 3.18 -7.51
C GLN A 27 1.51 2.38 -7.83
N TYR A 28 1.69 1.10 -8.14
CA TYR A 28 0.56 0.20 -8.29
C TYR A 28 -0.16 0.06 -6.95
N MET A 29 -1.45 0.40 -6.92
CA MET A 29 -2.30 0.22 -5.75
C MET A 29 -2.84 -1.21 -5.74
N VAL A 30 -2.70 -1.90 -4.61
CA VAL A 30 -3.21 -3.26 -4.44
C VAL A 30 -4.74 -3.20 -4.27
N PRO A 31 -5.51 -3.99 -5.04
CA PRO A 31 -6.94 -4.05 -4.87
C PRO A 31 -7.36 -4.37 -3.43
N CYS A 32 -8.37 -3.66 -2.92
CA CYS A 32 -8.79 -3.68 -1.54
C CYS A 32 -9.25 -5.08 -1.12
N ASN A 33 -9.89 -5.81 -2.03
CA ASN A 33 -10.29 -7.20 -1.81
C ASN A 33 -9.07 -8.13 -1.63
N ILE A 34 -7.98 -7.90 -2.38
CA ILE A 34 -6.75 -8.71 -2.26
C ILE A 34 -6.08 -8.44 -0.91
N CYS A 35 -5.94 -7.17 -0.52
CA CYS A 35 -5.44 -6.82 0.81
C CYS A 35 -6.32 -7.44 1.91
N SER A 36 -7.64 -7.26 1.80
CA SER A 36 -8.58 -7.74 2.81
C SER A 36 -8.55 -9.26 2.96
N SER A 37 -8.57 -10.00 1.84
CA SER A 37 -8.47 -11.47 1.86
C SER A 37 -7.14 -11.95 2.48
N ALA A 38 -6.03 -11.27 2.17
CA ALA A 38 -4.73 -11.65 2.71
C ALA A 38 -4.59 -11.32 4.22
N VAL A 39 -5.11 -10.18 4.69
CA VAL A 39 -5.12 -9.84 6.12
C VAL A 39 -6.11 -10.72 6.89
N LEU A 40 -7.27 -11.06 6.30
CA LEU A 40 -8.19 -12.03 6.89
C LEU A 40 -7.56 -13.41 7.06
N TYR A 41 -6.71 -13.83 6.12
CA TYR A 41 -5.94 -15.06 6.26
C TYR A 41 -5.05 -15.03 7.51
N GLU A 42 -4.40 -13.90 7.77
CA GLU A 42 -3.59 -13.69 8.97
C GLU A 42 -4.41 -13.72 10.27
N MET A 43 -5.63 -13.15 10.26
CA MET A 43 -6.49 -13.14 11.45
C MET A 43 -6.92 -14.54 11.90
N LYS A 44 -6.94 -15.54 11.01
CA LYS A 44 -7.25 -16.93 11.38
C LYS A 44 -6.17 -17.54 12.27
N HIS A 45 -4.91 -17.14 12.07
CA HIS A 45 -3.76 -17.61 12.85
C HIS A 45 -2.82 -16.44 13.13
N PRO A 46 -3.19 -15.57 14.10
CA PRO A 46 -2.48 -14.33 14.39
C PRO A 46 -0.98 -14.55 14.65
N SER A 47 -0.14 -13.81 13.92
CA SER A 47 1.29 -13.78 14.20
C SER A 47 1.59 -13.02 15.48
N SER A 48 2.56 -13.54 16.23
CA SER A 48 3.05 -12.91 17.45
C SER A 48 3.86 -11.64 17.17
N ASN A 49 4.54 -11.59 16.03
CA ASN A 49 5.49 -10.55 15.67
C ASN A 49 5.59 -10.34 14.15
N HIS A 50 6.21 -9.23 13.73
CA HIS A 50 6.28 -8.82 12.32
C HIS A 50 7.06 -9.77 11.43
N VAL A 51 8.06 -10.48 11.97
CA VAL A 51 8.84 -11.46 11.19
C VAL A 51 7.98 -12.67 10.84
N GLU A 52 7.14 -13.13 11.77
CA GLU A 52 6.20 -14.22 11.52
C GLU A 52 5.11 -13.80 10.51
N PHE A 53 4.59 -12.58 10.64
CA PHE A 53 3.63 -12.00 9.71
C PHE A 53 4.20 -11.94 8.28
N GLU A 54 5.44 -11.47 8.12
CA GLU A 54 6.12 -11.38 6.83
C GLU A 54 6.30 -12.74 6.17
N LYS A 55 6.61 -13.79 6.95
CA LYS A 55 6.71 -15.16 6.44
C LYS A 55 5.36 -15.67 5.90
N LYS A 56 4.25 -15.32 6.56
CA LYS A 56 2.90 -15.71 6.12
C LYS A 56 2.39 -14.89 4.95
N ALA A 57 2.93 -13.69 4.71
CA ALA A 57 2.48 -12.79 3.64
C ALA A 57 2.47 -13.45 2.25
N HIS A 58 3.49 -14.26 1.93
CA HIS A 58 3.53 -15.00 0.66
C HIS A 58 2.35 -15.94 0.48
N GLN A 59 2.05 -16.74 1.50
CA GLN A 59 0.93 -17.68 1.47
C GLN A 59 -0.40 -16.95 1.47
N ALA A 60 -0.55 -15.90 2.28
CA ALA A 60 -1.76 -15.09 2.34
C ALA A 60 -2.10 -14.47 0.97
N CYS A 61 -1.12 -13.86 0.30
CA CYS A 61 -1.32 -13.27 -1.02
C CYS A 61 -1.56 -14.29 -2.13
N HIS A 62 -0.94 -15.48 -2.04
CA HIS A 62 -1.23 -16.58 -2.96
C HIS A 62 -2.69 -17.05 -2.85
N GLN A 63 -3.24 -17.08 -1.63
CA GLN A 63 -4.64 -17.43 -1.42
C GLN A 63 -5.60 -16.30 -1.86
N ALA A 64 -5.14 -15.05 -1.82
CA ALA A 64 -5.97 -13.89 -2.17
C ALA A 64 -6.14 -13.68 -3.68
N THR A 65 -5.17 -14.09 -4.51
CA THR A 65 -5.25 -13.88 -5.96
C THR A 65 -4.39 -14.88 -6.74
N PRO A 66 -4.88 -15.39 -7.90
CA PRO A 66 -4.07 -16.21 -8.80
C PRO A 66 -3.14 -15.37 -9.71
N ASP A 67 -3.33 -14.04 -9.75
CA ASP A 67 -2.52 -13.16 -10.60
C ASP A 67 -1.14 -12.93 -9.96
N VAL A 68 -0.08 -13.38 -10.64
CA VAL A 68 1.29 -13.31 -10.14
C VAL A 68 1.77 -11.88 -9.89
N PHE A 69 1.34 -10.92 -10.71
CA PHE A 69 1.72 -9.52 -10.53
C PHE A 69 1.05 -8.93 -9.29
N LYS A 70 -0.25 -9.15 -9.14
CA LYS A 70 -1.02 -8.71 -7.96
C LYS A 70 -0.54 -9.39 -6.68
N GLN A 71 -0.16 -10.67 -6.75
CA GLN A 71 0.42 -11.40 -5.65
C GLN A 71 1.73 -10.74 -5.18
N LYS A 72 2.65 -10.43 -6.09
CA LYS A 72 3.92 -9.75 -5.74
C LYS A 72 3.68 -8.38 -5.12
N ALA A 73 2.74 -7.62 -5.65
CA ALA A 73 2.36 -6.33 -5.09
C ALA A 73 1.76 -6.46 -3.68
N CYS A 74 0.86 -7.43 -3.48
CA CYS A 74 0.29 -7.77 -2.18
C CYS A 74 1.37 -8.16 -1.17
N VAL A 75 2.32 -9.02 -1.55
CA VAL A 75 3.43 -9.41 -0.67
C VAL A 75 4.26 -8.19 -0.30
N SER A 76 4.61 -7.35 -1.27
CA SER A 76 5.35 -6.12 -1.02
C SER A 76 4.63 -5.18 -0.05
N LEU A 77 3.30 -5.05 -0.18
CA LEU A 77 2.46 -4.27 0.72
C LEU A 77 2.50 -4.84 2.15
N LEU A 78 2.14 -6.12 2.31
CA LEU A 78 2.08 -6.78 3.63
C LEU A 78 3.43 -6.78 4.33
N THR A 79 4.52 -7.04 3.61
CA THR A 79 5.86 -7.01 4.18
C THR A 79 6.27 -5.60 4.60
N ARG A 80 6.00 -4.59 3.78
CA ARG A 80 6.36 -3.20 4.10
C ARG A 80 5.62 -2.67 5.32
N TYR A 81 4.35 -3.04 5.49
CA TYR A 81 3.48 -2.53 6.54
C TYR A 81 3.18 -3.57 7.64
N SER A 82 3.99 -4.63 7.73
CA SER A 82 3.79 -5.78 8.65
C SER A 82 3.56 -5.35 10.11
N ARG A 83 4.38 -4.39 10.59
CA ARG A 83 4.24 -3.82 11.93
C ARG A 83 2.93 -3.06 12.12
N SER A 84 2.48 -2.31 11.11
CA SER A 84 1.23 -1.56 11.17
C SER A 84 0.04 -2.51 11.24
N PHE A 85 -0.01 -3.50 10.35
CA PHE A 85 -1.07 -4.52 10.35
C PHE A 85 -1.16 -5.27 11.69
N LEU A 86 -0.03 -5.61 12.31
CA LEU A 86 -0.01 -6.23 13.63
C LEU A 86 -0.51 -5.30 14.73
N LEU A 87 -0.14 -4.01 14.71
CA LEU A 87 -0.64 -3.05 15.68
C LEU A 87 -2.15 -2.85 15.52
N ASP A 88 -2.65 -2.77 14.29
CA ASP A 88 -4.07 -2.63 14.00
C ASP A 88 -4.86 -3.84 14.50
N GLN A 89 -4.34 -5.04 14.25
CA GLN A 89 -4.94 -6.28 14.77
C GLN A 89 -5.01 -6.28 16.29
N ARG A 90 -3.95 -5.86 16.99
CA ARG A 90 -3.93 -5.77 18.46
C ARG A 90 -4.88 -4.71 19.01
N LYS A 91 -5.10 -3.64 18.25
CA LYS A 91 -6.07 -2.58 18.56
C LYS A 91 -7.50 -2.96 18.17
N GLY A 92 -7.71 -4.12 17.55
CA GLY A 92 -9.03 -4.58 17.10
C GLY A 92 -9.60 -3.77 15.94
N LEU A 93 -8.74 -3.16 15.11
CA LEU A 93 -9.20 -2.48 13.90
C LEU A 93 -9.77 -3.50 12.90
N SER A 94 -10.74 -3.03 12.10
CA SER A 94 -11.26 -3.84 11.01
C SER A 94 -10.20 -4.02 9.93
N VAL A 95 -10.23 -5.17 9.25
CA VAL A 95 -9.33 -5.47 8.12
C VAL A 95 -9.38 -4.38 7.05
N HIS A 96 -10.58 -3.89 6.75
CA HIS A 96 -10.77 -2.82 5.77
C HIS A 96 -10.02 -1.55 6.20
N SER A 97 -10.20 -1.13 7.45
CA SER A 97 -9.51 0.04 8.01
C SER A 97 -7.99 -0.09 7.95
N SER A 98 -7.43 -1.27 8.24
CA SER A 98 -5.99 -1.52 8.10
C SER A 98 -5.51 -1.41 6.65
N CYS A 99 -6.28 -1.94 5.70
CA CYS A 99 -5.95 -1.85 4.29
C CYS A 99 -6.01 -0.40 3.77
N VAL A 100 -6.99 0.40 4.21
CA VAL A 100 -7.06 1.86 3.96
C VAL A 100 -5.81 2.56 4.52
N GLN A 101 -5.46 2.30 5.79
CA GLN A 101 -4.34 2.97 6.47
C GLN A 101 -2.96 2.65 5.86
N SER A 102 -2.82 1.51 5.17
CA SER A 102 -1.58 1.16 4.48
C SER A 102 -1.24 2.11 3.32
N LYS A 103 -2.22 2.88 2.81
CA LYS A 103 -2.11 3.83 1.67
C LYS A 103 -1.54 3.22 0.37
N GLY A 104 -1.39 1.90 0.32
CA GLY A 104 -0.94 1.14 -0.85
C GLY A 104 -2.05 0.32 -1.48
N THR A 105 -3.31 0.62 -1.14
CA THR A 105 -4.49 -0.05 -1.66
C THR A 105 -5.45 0.92 -2.30
N ASP A 106 -6.31 0.44 -3.18
CA ASP A 106 -7.44 1.22 -3.72
C ASP A 106 -8.66 1.24 -2.78
N CYS A 107 -8.49 0.84 -1.50
CA CYS A 107 -9.56 0.95 -0.51
C CYS A 107 -9.92 2.43 -0.33
N ILE A 108 -11.20 2.74 -0.52
CA ILE A 108 -11.74 4.07 -0.23
C ILE A 108 -12.11 4.11 1.24
N GLU A 109 -11.73 5.17 1.95
CA GLU A 109 -12.26 5.47 3.28
C GLU A 109 -13.71 5.94 3.15
N THR A 110 -14.60 5.00 2.85
CA THR A 110 -16.05 5.27 2.88
C THR A 110 -16.51 5.13 4.31
N HIS A 111 -16.75 6.27 4.97
CA HIS A 111 -17.60 6.30 6.15
C HIS A 111 -19.02 5.99 5.69
N PHE A 112 -19.74 5.14 6.39
CA PHE A 112 -21.16 4.89 6.11
C PHE A 112 -21.98 5.27 7.34
N THR A 113 -23.13 5.90 7.12
CA THR A 113 -24.16 6.03 8.14
C THR A 113 -25.32 5.09 7.82
N VAL A 114 -25.94 4.53 8.86
CA VAL A 114 -27.12 3.69 8.73
C VAL A 114 -28.33 4.50 9.16
N LEU A 115 -29.17 4.89 8.20
CA LEU A 115 -30.44 5.58 8.48
C LEU A 115 -31.57 4.56 8.49
N CYS A 116 -32.07 4.25 9.68
CA CYS A 116 -33.25 3.41 9.85
C CYS A 116 -34.52 4.26 9.94
N ASP A 117 -35.52 3.97 9.11
CA ASP A 117 -36.83 4.63 9.15
C ASP A 117 -37.66 4.09 10.33
N PRO A 118 -37.93 4.90 11.38
CA PRO A 118 -38.65 4.45 12.56
C PRO A 118 -40.16 4.21 12.31
N HIS A 119 -40.72 4.70 11.20
CA HIS A 119 -42.15 4.58 10.90
C HIS A 119 -42.51 3.30 10.14
N LYS A 120 -41.52 2.52 9.67
CA LYS A 120 -41.76 1.23 9.02
C LYS A 120 -41.63 0.08 10.00
N LYS A 121 -42.70 -0.71 10.13
CA LYS A 121 -42.81 -1.87 11.04
C LYS A 121 -41.74 -2.97 10.85
N LYS A 122 -40.90 -2.91 9.81
CA LYS A 122 -39.75 -3.80 9.60
C LYS A 122 -38.55 -3.01 9.05
N GLY A 123 -37.57 -2.76 9.91
CA GLY A 123 -36.12 -2.71 9.66
C GLY A 123 -35.61 -2.10 8.36
N TYR A 124 -36.27 -1.06 7.84
CA TYR A 124 -35.84 -0.43 6.59
C TYR A 124 -34.70 0.55 6.91
N CYS A 125 -33.48 0.02 6.89
CA CYS A 125 -32.26 0.78 7.10
C CYS A 125 -31.54 0.99 5.77
N HIS A 126 -31.23 2.24 5.46
CA HIS A 126 -30.41 2.63 4.33
C HIS A 126 -28.97 2.79 4.79
N VAL A 127 -28.05 2.11 4.12
CA VAL A 127 -26.61 2.36 4.27
C VAL A 127 -26.25 3.46 3.27
N ILE A 128 -25.83 4.62 3.77
CA ILE A 128 -25.49 5.78 2.95
C ILE A 128 -24.01 6.09 3.13
N PRO A 129 -23.22 6.20 2.05
CA PRO A 129 -21.85 6.68 2.14
C PRO A 129 -21.85 8.15 2.57
N ILE A 130 -21.08 8.46 3.61
CA ILE A 130 -20.71 9.81 4.00
C ILE A 130 -19.47 10.14 3.17
N ASN A 131 -19.67 10.90 2.10
CA ASN A 131 -18.54 11.52 1.41
C ASN A 131 -18.19 12.78 2.20
N GLU A 132 -16.96 12.87 2.71
CA GLU A 132 -16.40 14.12 3.25
C GLU A 132 -16.16 15.14 2.13
#